data_AF-A0A353WJ72-F1
#
_entry.id   AF-A0A353WJ72-F1
#
_cell.length_a   1.000
_cell.length_b   1.000
_cell.length_c   1.000
_cell.angle_alpha   90.00
_cell.angle_beta   90.00
_cell.angle_gamma   90.00
#
_symmetry.space_group_name_H-M   'P 1'
#
loop_
_entity.id
_entity.type
_entity.pdbx_description
1 polymer ?
#
loop_
_entity_poly.entity_id
_entity_poly.type
_entity_poly.pdbx_seq_one_letter_code
_entity_poly.pdbx_strand_id
1 'polypeptide(L)'
;MVKEARLVKGYTQGKLADLLTTKQTGISRLERGLSLPSLSFLVKIAEVLGTYIVPPRANSMYVNGSNTVITRQVIVSDLRGVDMYYSINLAAVSSGAYRANLE
;
A
#
# COMPACT_ATOMS: atom_id res chain seq x y z
N MET A 1 -1.28 9.01 2.55
CA MET A 1 -1.53 8.79 3.98
C MET A 1 -2.59 9.81 4.45
N VAL A 2 -3.24 9.60 5.61
CA VAL A 2 -4.43 10.40 6.04
C VAL A 2 -4.09 11.87 6.24
N LYS A 3 -2.93 12.16 6.84
CA LYS A 3 -2.45 13.52 7.11
C LYS A 3 -2.32 14.33 5.82
N GLU A 4 -1.70 13.76 4.80
CA GLU A 4 -1.42 14.39 3.51
C GLU A 4 -2.74 14.67 2.78
N ALA A 5 -3.65 13.69 2.76
CA ALA A 5 -4.97 13.87 2.15
C ALA A 5 -5.78 14.98 2.84
N ARG A 6 -5.72 15.05 4.18
CA ARG A 6 -6.35 16.13 4.96
C ARG A 6 -5.76 17.50 4.61
N LEU A 7 -4.43 17.61 4.52
CA LEU A 7 -3.74 18.86 4.19
C LEU A 7 -4.04 19.35 2.78
N VAL A 8 -4.14 18.44 1.80
CA VAL A 8 -4.57 18.77 0.43
C VAL A 8 -5.98 19.36 0.39
N LYS A 9 -6.87 18.90 1.28
CA LYS A 9 -8.21 19.48 1.46
C LYS A 9 -8.23 20.79 2.25
N GLY A 10 -7.09 21.25 2.78
CA GLY A 10 -7.00 22.44 3.62
C GLY A 10 -7.64 22.26 5.01
N TYR A 11 -7.88 21.02 5.45
CA TYR A 11 -8.53 20.76 6.73
C TYR A 11 -7.52 20.77 7.87
N THR A 12 -7.88 21.33 9.02
CA THR A 12 -7.17 21.11 10.28
C THR A 12 -7.53 19.74 10.87
N GLN A 13 -6.75 19.22 11.83
CA GLN A 13 -7.13 17.98 12.52
C GLN A 13 -8.50 18.11 13.21
N GLY A 14 -8.81 19.27 13.79
CA GLY A 14 -10.11 19.58 14.37
C GLY A 14 -11.22 19.55 13.34
N LYS A 15 -11.02 20.20 12.18
CA LYS A 15 -12.00 20.21 11.09
C LYS A 15 -12.32 18.81 10.58
N LEU A 16 -11.31 17.95 10.43
CA LEU A 16 -11.54 16.54 10.06
C LEU A 16 -12.28 15.77 11.16
N ALA A 17 -11.99 16.06 12.44
CA ALA A 17 -12.70 15.46 13.56
C ALA A 17 -14.18 15.83 13.58
N ASP A 18 -14.51 17.11 13.33
CA ASP A 18 -15.89 17.60 13.27
C ASP A 18 -16.66 16.89 12.15
N LEU A 19 -16.08 16.80 10.95
CA LEU A 19 -16.68 16.11 9.81
C LEU A 19 -16.94 14.61 10.07
N LEU A 20 -16.11 13.99 10.91
CA LEU A 20 -16.22 12.58 11.26
C LEU A 20 -16.98 12.33 12.57
N THR A 21 -17.49 13.39 13.21
CA THR A 21 -18.13 13.32 14.54
C THR A 21 -17.25 12.56 15.55
N THR A 22 -15.99 12.94 15.65
CA THR A 22 -14.99 12.33 16.54
C THR A 22 -14.13 13.39 17.22
N LYS A 23 -13.24 12.97 18.14
CA LYS A 23 -12.35 13.89 18.86
C LYS A 23 -11.07 14.15 18.04
N GLN A 24 -10.58 15.38 18.05
CA GLN A 24 -9.29 15.76 17.43
C GLN A 24 -8.13 14.89 17.93
N THR A 25 -8.15 14.51 19.22
CA THR A 25 -7.14 13.60 19.80
C THR A 25 -7.13 12.23 19.12
N GLY A 26 -8.28 11.74 18.66
CA GLY A 26 -8.39 10.52 17.86
C GLY A 26 -7.73 10.65 16.50
N ILE A 27 -7.95 11.77 15.81
CA ILE A 27 -7.28 12.08 14.53
C ILE A 27 -5.75 12.19 14.71
N SER A 28 -5.29 12.85 15.79
CA SER A 28 -3.86 12.96 16.08
C SER A 28 -3.21 11.60 16.31
N ARG A 29 -3.85 10.70 17.07
CA ARG A 29 -3.37 9.32 17.27
C ARG A 29 -3.34 8.52 15.97
N LEU A 30 -4.38 8.64 15.15
CA LEU A 30 -4.46 8.01 13.83
C LEU A 30 -3.30 8.45 12.93
N GLU A 31 -3.07 9.76 12.78
CA GLU A 31 -2.01 10.30 11.93
C GLU A 31 -0.61 9.92 12.41
N ARG A 32 -0.45 9.64 13.70
CA ARG A 32 0.80 9.19 14.31
C ARG A 32 0.97 7.67 14.34
N GLY A 33 -0.03 6.90 13.88
CA GLY A 33 -0.01 5.43 13.95
C GLY A 33 -0.13 4.87 15.39
N LEU A 34 -0.63 5.66 16.34
CA LEU A 34 -0.79 5.28 17.76
C LEU A 34 -2.17 4.66 18.08
N SER A 35 -2.95 4.37 17.04
CA SER A 35 -4.25 3.70 17.14
C SER A 35 -4.52 2.92 15.88
N LEU A 36 -5.11 1.73 16.04
CA LEU A 36 -5.62 0.93 14.93
C LEU A 36 -7.09 1.30 14.68
N PRO A 37 -7.43 2.10 13.65
CA PRO A 37 -8.82 2.41 13.33
C PRO A 37 -9.55 1.18 12.79
N SER A 38 -10.87 1.14 12.95
CA SER A 38 -11.69 0.16 12.23
C SER A 38 -11.71 0.45 10.74
N LEU A 39 -11.97 -0.58 9.92
CA LEU A 39 -12.18 -0.39 8.48
C LEU A 39 -13.34 0.56 8.19
N SER A 40 -14.44 0.45 8.94
CA SER A 40 -15.59 1.36 8.81
C SER A 40 -15.23 2.82 9.06
N PHE A 41 -14.32 3.09 9.99
CA PHE A 41 -13.83 4.45 10.24
C PHE A 41 -12.92 4.95 9.12
N LEU A 42 -12.04 4.07 8.60
CA LEU A 42 -11.22 4.39 7.42
C LEU A 42 -12.07 4.72 6.19
N VAL A 43 -13.21 4.04 6.00
CA VAL A 43 -14.13 4.30 4.88
C VAL A 43 -14.71 5.70 5.00
N LYS A 44 -15.21 6.08 6.19
CA LYS A 44 -15.72 7.44 6.44
C LYS A 44 -14.66 8.51 6.18
N ILE A 45 -13.41 8.27 6.59
CA ILE A 45 -12.29 9.17 6.30
C ILE A 45 -12.11 9.33 4.78
N ALA A 46 -12.14 8.23 4.05
CA ALA A 46 -11.97 8.23 2.60
C ALA A 46 -13.09 9.02 1.91
N GLU A 47 -14.35 8.84 2.33
CA GLU A 47 -15.51 9.59 1.84
C GLU A 47 -15.36 11.09 2.09
N VAL A 48 -15.07 11.51 3.33
CA VAL A 48 -14.91 12.92 3.71
C VAL A 48 -13.76 13.59 2.98
N LEU A 49 -12.67 12.85 2.73
CA LEU A 49 -11.50 13.34 2.02
C LEU A 49 -11.61 13.16 0.49
N GLY A 50 -12.69 12.58 -0.03
CA GLY A 50 -12.87 12.29 -1.45
C GLY A 50 -11.73 11.45 -2.03
N THR A 51 -11.34 10.40 -1.32
CA THR A 51 -10.26 9.47 -1.68
C THR A 51 -10.72 8.02 -1.52
N TYR A 52 -9.83 7.06 -1.76
CA TYR A 52 -10.09 5.64 -1.62
C TYR A 52 -9.05 4.97 -0.71
N ILE A 53 -9.46 3.86 -0.08
CA ILE A 53 -8.56 3.04 0.73
C ILE A 53 -7.77 2.13 -0.21
N VAL A 54 -6.45 2.15 -0.06
CA VAL A 54 -5.59 1.12 -0.66
C VAL A 54 -5.26 0.12 0.45
N PRO A 55 -5.72 -1.14 0.36
CA PRO A 55 -5.32 -2.16 1.32
C PRO A 55 -3.81 -2.36 1.26
N PRO A 56 -3.17 -2.80 2.37
CA PRO A 56 -1.76 -3.18 2.34
C PRO A 56 -1.53 -4.16 1.20
N ARG A 57 -0.66 -3.78 0.26
CA ARG A 57 -0.19 -4.72 -0.74
C ARG A 57 0.73 -5.67 0.00
N ALA A 58 0.32 -6.93 0.12
CA ALA A 58 1.17 -8.00 0.64
C ALA A 58 2.27 -8.32 -0.39
N ASN A 59 3.15 -7.35 -0.66
CA ASN A 59 4.36 -7.59 -1.41
C ASN A 59 5.37 -8.16 -0.41
N SER A 60 5.65 -9.46 -0.49
CA SER A 60 6.72 -10.12 0.27
C SER A 60 6.55 -10.07 1.80
N MET A 61 5.55 -10.79 2.33
CA MET A 61 5.63 -11.33 3.70
C MET A 61 5.96 -12.84 3.70
N TYR A 62 6.56 -13.31 2.61
CA TYR A 62 7.34 -14.55 2.57
C TYR A 62 8.82 -14.18 2.44
N VAL A 63 9.42 -13.69 3.52
CA VAL A 63 10.88 -13.77 3.67
C VAL A 63 11.16 -15.19 4.13
N ASN A 64 11.26 -16.12 3.18
CA ASN A 64 11.95 -17.38 3.45
C ASN A 64 13.43 -17.13 3.15
N GLY A 65 14.31 -17.46 4.10
CA GLY A 65 15.74 -17.17 4.15
C GLY A 65 16.43 -16.65 2.87
N SER A 66 17.04 -15.46 3.00
CA SER A 66 18.22 -15.03 2.23
C SER A 66 18.12 -14.76 0.72
N ASN A 67 16.97 -14.89 0.04
CA ASN A 67 16.86 -14.48 -1.37
C ASN A 67 15.58 -13.66 -1.66
N THR A 68 15.74 -12.38 -1.98
CA THR A 68 14.63 -11.52 -2.44
C THR A 68 14.30 -11.86 -3.90
N VAL A 69 13.27 -12.68 -4.12
CA VAL A 69 12.68 -12.85 -5.46
C VAL A 69 11.68 -11.72 -5.68
N ILE A 70 12.01 -10.76 -6.54
CA ILE A 70 11.07 -9.74 -7.00
C ILE A 70 10.21 -10.38 -8.10
N THR A 71 9.05 -10.92 -7.74
CA THR A 71 8.05 -11.34 -8.73
C THR A 71 7.23 -10.14 -9.17
N ARG A 72 7.34 -9.77 -10.45
CA ARG A 72 6.39 -8.84 -11.09
C ARG A 72 5.24 -9.67 -11.67
N GLN A 73 4.03 -9.54 -11.12
CA GLN A 73 2.85 -10.04 -11.81
C GLN A 73 2.59 -9.16 -13.04
N VAL A 74 2.55 -9.77 -14.23
CA VAL A 74 2.19 -9.10 -15.48
C VAL A 74 0.86 -9.67 -15.93
N ILE A 75 -0.13 -8.81 -16.17
CA ILE A 75 -1.37 -9.20 -16.83
C ILE A 75 -1.08 -9.22 -18.33
N VAL A 76 -1.20 -10.39 -18.96
CA VAL A 76 -1.24 -10.49 -20.42
C VAL A 76 -2.68 -10.82 -20.78
N SER A 77 -3.41 -9.83 -21.30
CA SER A 77 -4.77 -10.02 -21.79
C SER A 77 -4.74 -10.54 -23.23
N ASP A 78 -5.35 -11.71 -23.46
CA ASP A 78 -5.74 -12.15 -24.82
C ASP A 78 -6.98 -11.34 -25.27
N LEU A 79 -7.11 -11.07 -26.57
CA LEU A 79 -8.23 -10.32 -27.18
C LEU A 79 -9.62 -10.96 -26.92
N ARG A 80 -9.64 -12.15 -26.31
CA ARG A 80 -10.85 -12.90 -25.91
C ARG A 80 -11.27 -12.67 -24.45
N GLY A 81 -10.60 -11.78 -23.72
CA GLY A 81 -11.02 -11.36 -22.37
C GLY A 81 -10.80 -12.41 -21.27
N VAL A 82 -9.88 -13.35 -21.47
CA VAL A 82 -9.44 -14.29 -20.44
C VAL A 82 -8.11 -13.80 -19.88
N ASP A 83 -8.11 -13.27 -18.65
CA ASP A 83 -6.89 -12.82 -17.98
C ASP A 83 -6.06 -14.04 -17.54
N MET A 84 -4.88 -14.20 -18.13
CA MET A 84 -3.90 -15.22 -17.73
C MET A 84 -2.79 -14.57 -16.90
N TYR A 85 -2.60 -15.04 -15.66
CA TYR A 85 -1.55 -14.54 -14.76
C TYR A 85 -0.27 -15.37 -14.95
N TYR A 86 0.77 -14.77 -15.52
CA TYR A 86 2.13 -15.34 -15.52
C TYR A 86 3.00 -14.66 -14.46
N SER A 87 3.71 -15.46 -13.66
CA SER A 87 4.77 -15.00 -12.78
C SER A 87 6.10 -15.01 -13.53
N ILE A 88 6.67 -13.83 -13.80
CA ILE A 88 8.05 -13.73 -14.31
C ILE A 88 8.96 -13.54 -13.09
N ASN A 89 9.87 -14.47 -12.88
CA ASN A 89 10.97 -14.29 -11.93
C ASN A 89 11.93 -13.26 -12.52
N LEU A 90 11.91 -12.03 -12.02
CA LEU A 90 12.99 -11.09 -12.32
C LEU A 90 14.16 -11.52 -11.45
N ALA A 91 15.14 -12.20 -12.07
CA ALA A 91 16.32 -12.71 -11.38
C ALA A 91 16.91 -11.63 -10.48
N ALA A 92 17.12 -11.99 -9.21
CA ALA A 92 17.68 -11.12 -8.21
C ALA A 92 18.96 -10.46 -8.73
N VAL A 93 19.01 -9.13 -8.72
CA VAL A 93 20.28 -8.42 -8.83
C VAL A 93 21.00 -8.62 -7.51
N SER A 94 21.73 -9.73 -7.39
CA SER A 94 22.76 -9.86 -6.37
C SER A 94 23.97 -9.05 -6.86
N SER A 95 24.29 -7.99 -6.13
CA SER A 95 25.59 -7.37 -6.20
C SER A 95 26.66 -8.42 -5.83
N GLY A 96 27.34 -8.99 -6.81
CA GLY A 96 28.51 -9.85 -6.55
C GLY A 96 28.73 -10.98 -7.55
N ALA A 97 29.66 -10.74 -8.48
CA ALA A 97 30.50 -11.72 -9.15
C ALA A 97 29.83 -12.84 -9.98
N TYR A 98 29.42 -12.51 -11.22
CA TYR A 98 29.46 -13.51 -12.29
C TYR A 98 30.89 -13.58 -12.85
N ARG A 99 31.72 -14.48 -12.31
CA ARG A 99 32.86 -15.01 -13.07
C ARG A 99 32.29 -16.10 -13.97
N ALA A 100 32.17 -15.80 -15.26
CA ALA A 100 31.93 -16.83 -16.26
C ALA A 100 33.19 -17.71 -16.33
N ASN A 101 33.11 -18.93 -15.81
CA ASN A 101 33.98 -20.03 -16.20
C ASN A 101 33.08 -21.10 -16.81
N LEU A 102 33.19 -21.26 -18.12
CA LEU A 102 32.69 -22.41 -18.87
C LEU A 102 33.92 -23.25 -19.22
N GLU A 103 34.06 -24.40 -18.54
CA GLU A 103 34.59 -25.62 -19.16
C GLU A 103 33.39 -26.50 -19.51
#